data_AF-A0AAF5D0R3-F1
#
_entry.id   AF-A0AAF5D0R3-F1
#
_cell.length_a   1.000
_cell.length_b   1.000
_cell.length_c   1.000
_cell.angle_alpha   90.00
_cell.angle_beta   90.00
_cell.angle_gamma   90.00
#
_symmetry.space_group_name_H-M   'P 1'
#
loop_
_entity.id
_entity.type
_entity.pdbx_description
1 polymer ?
#
loop_
_entity_poly.entity_id
_entity_poly.type
_entity_poly.pdbx_seq_one_letter_code
_entity_poly.pdbx_strand_id
1 'polypeptide(L)'
;MSFEYIFACSTHLIYNGYLLIYHYTNSKIHVPTCSKLSGFNLNIKHYLVVTPFYFSIFRFYKILLNKNPHITVSVIIMFITLGPITYIMIGQFFDINTYYLPKSGCGYEIFSGLPFYEQSLYLNMSIVFIVPFLSLIINYQIYKTVIKKTSKLNATRLAEHKSLFYGVTVQSMFPLFCQIPAIIFIFAFAKTRSSVNEIEIIVHIFYYFGHGLCIFFSVVMIKEFRIMILNDFKIRKYINPLQSISFFMYNKNNDRTIL
;
A
#
# COMPACT_ATOMS: atom_id res chain seq x y z
N MET A 1 -9.44 -3.37 2.16
CA MET A 1 -8.12 -3.44 2.83
C MET A 1 -7.64 -4.87 3.05
N SER A 2 -8.17 -5.67 4.01
CA SER A 2 -7.61 -7.03 4.26
C SER A 2 -7.58 -7.91 3.02
N PHE A 3 -8.67 -7.91 2.25
CA PHE A 3 -8.74 -8.61 0.96
C PHE A 3 -7.69 -8.10 -0.05
N GLU A 4 -7.45 -6.79 -0.13
CA GLU A 4 -6.43 -6.22 -1.02
C GLU A 4 -5.02 -6.66 -0.62
N TYR A 5 -4.72 -6.70 0.68
CA TYR A 5 -3.44 -7.20 1.17
C TYR A 5 -3.25 -8.69 0.89
N ILE A 6 -4.28 -9.51 1.13
CA ILE A 6 -4.25 -10.93 0.79
C ILE A 6 -4.02 -11.09 -0.70
N PHE A 7 -4.77 -10.38 -1.53
CA PHE A 7 -4.64 -10.43 -2.98
C PHE A 7 -3.24 -10.03 -3.43
N ALA A 8 -2.71 -8.89 -2.95
CA ALA A 8 -1.35 -8.45 -3.26
C ALA A 8 -0.30 -9.49 -2.84
N CYS A 9 -0.40 -10.04 -1.62
CA CYS A 9 0.48 -11.12 -1.16
C CYS A 9 0.37 -12.37 -2.03
N SER A 10 -0.85 -12.78 -2.42
CA SER A 10 -1.06 -13.92 -3.31
C SER A 10 -0.41 -13.69 -4.68
N THR A 11 -0.57 -12.50 -5.28
CA THR A 11 0.09 -12.19 -6.56
C THR A 11 1.62 -12.20 -6.44
N HIS A 12 2.15 -11.76 -5.30
CA HIS A 12 3.57 -11.81 -5.01
C HIS A 12 4.06 -13.26 -4.87
N LEU A 13 3.34 -14.10 -4.14
CA LEU A 13 3.65 -15.52 -4.01
C LEU A 13 3.57 -16.25 -5.34
N ILE A 14 2.58 -15.96 -6.18
CA ILE A 14 2.46 -16.54 -7.52
C ILE A 14 3.67 -16.15 -8.38
N TYR A 15 4.04 -14.87 -8.40
CA TYR A 15 5.19 -14.40 -9.16
C TYR A 15 6.51 -15.03 -8.71
N ASN A 16 6.80 -15.03 -7.40
CA ASN A 16 8.03 -15.65 -6.89
C ASN A 16 8.01 -17.17 -7.04
N GLY A 17 6.86 -17.81 -6.81
CA GLY A 17 6.68 -19.24 -7.01
C GLY A 17 6.94 -19.63 -8.47
N TYR A 18 6.48 -18.82 -9.42
CA TYR A 18 6.78 -18.97 -10.84
C TYR A 18 8.29 -18.91 -11.10
N LEU A 19 9.00 -17.91 -10.57
CA LEU A 19 10.47 -17.82 -10.71
C LEU A 19 11.19 -19.02 -10.08
N LEU A 20 10.78 -19.43 -8.88
CA LEU A 20 11.40 -20.55 -8.17
C LEU A 20 11.22 -21.87 -8.91
N ILE A 21 10.02 -22.16 -9.43
CA ILE A 21 9.75 -23.39 -10.18
C ILE A 21 10.70 -23.49 -11.37
N TYR A 22 10.79 -22.43 -12.20
CA TYR A 22 11.66 -22.46 -13.38
C TYR A 22 13.15 -22.51 -13.03
N HIS A 23 13.55 -21.89 -11.91
CA HIS A 23 14.91 -21.99 -11.40
C HIS A 23 15.25 -23.43 -10.98
N TYR A 24 14.39 -24.08 -10.20
CA TYR A 24 14.62 -25.45 -9.73
C TYR A 24 14.49 -26.50 -10.83
N THR A 25 13.63 -26.30 -11.83
CA THR A 25 13.48 -27.25 -12.94
C THR A 25 14.48 -27.01 -14.07
N ASN A 26 15.41 -26.05 -13.94
CA ASN A 26 16.35 -25.62 -14.99
C ASN A 26 15.66 -25.35 -16.35
N SER A 27 14.40 -24.94 -16.30
CA SER A 27 13.58 -24.74 -17.49
C SER A 27 13.73 -23.31 -17.98
N LYS A 28 13.64 -23.09 -19.29
CA LYS A 28 13.66 -21.74 -19.86
C LYS A 28 12.40 -20.99 -19.45
N ILE A 29 12.56 -19.84 -18.79
CA ILE A 29 11.45 -18.97 -18.38
C ILE A 29 10.67 -18.49 -19.60
N HIS A 30 9.34 -18.57 -19.54
CA HIS A 30 8.49 -17.94 -20.56
C HIS A 30 8.43 -16.42 -20.32
N VAL A 31 9.33 -15.71 -21.00
CA VAL A 31 9.59 -14.27 -20.80
C VAL A 31 8.32 -13.41 -20.80
N PRO A 32 7.37 -13.56 -21.76
CA PRO A 32 6.16 -12.74 -21.76
C PRO A 32 5.30 -12.94 -20.50
N THR A 33 5.16 -14.20 -20.05
CA THR A 33 4.37 -14.51 -18.85
C THR A 33 5.04 -13.97 -17.60
N CYS A 34 6.36 -14.16 -17.48
CA CYS A 34 7.13 -13.61 -16.35
C CYS A 34 7.01 -12.08 -16.28
N SER A 35 7.16 -11.41 -17.42
CA SER A 35 7.07 -9.94 -17.52
C SER A 35 5.69 -9.43 -17.12
N LYS A 36 4.61 -10.07 -17.60
CA LYS A 36 3.23 -9.71 -17.24
C LYS A 36 2.95 -9.97 -15.76
N LEU A 37 3.40 -11.09 -15.20
CA LEU A 37 3.26 -11.38 -13.77
C LEU A 37 4.04 -10.37 -12.91
N SER A 38 5.26 -10.01 -13.31
CA SER A 38 6.08 -9.01 -12.64
C SER A 38 5.40 -7.65 -12.66
N GLY A 39 4.95 -7.20 -13.84
CA GLY A 39 4.19 -5.97 -14.00
C GLY A 39 2.91 -5.96 -13.17
N PHE A 40 2.15 -7.05 -13.16
CA PHE A 40 0.95 -7.19 -12.33
C PHE A 40 1.25 -7.06 -10.84
N ASN A 41 2.26 -7.79 -10.35
CA ASN A 41 2.69 -7.79 -8.96
C ASN A 41 3.23 -6.41 -8.52
N LEU A 42 3.83 -5.64 -9.42
CA LEU A 42 4.23 -4.25 -9.12
C LEU A 42 3.02 -3.32 -9.11
N ASN A 43 2.17 -3.38 -10.14
CA ASN A 43 1.04 -2.49 -10.32
C ASN A 43 -0.06 -2.70 -9.27
N ILE A 44 -0.27 -3.92 -8.78
CA ILE A 44 -1.28 -4.18 -7.74
C ILE A 44 -0.94 -3.50 -6.40
N LYS A 45 0.35 -3.25 -6.12
CA LYS A 45 0.77 -2.57 -4.90
C LYS A 45 0.44 -1.08 -4.91
N HIS A 46 0.26 -0.49 -6.08
CA HIS A 46 -0.25 0.87 -6.22
C HIS A 46 -1.59 1.03 -5.48
N TYR A 47 -2.48 0.04 -5.59
CA TYR A 47 -3.77 0.05 -4.91
C TYR A 47 -3.59 0.13 -3.38
N LEU A 48 -2.62 -0.62 -2.82
CA LEU A 48 -2.34 -0.58 -1.37
C LEU A 48 -1.87 0.79 -0.90
N VAL A 49 -1.16 1.55 -1.73
CA VAL A 49 -0.69 2.91 -1.40
C VAL A 49 -1.84 3.92 -1.44
N VAL A 50 -2.78 3.76 -2.37
CA VAL A 50 -3.89 4.72 -2.55
C VAL A 50 -5.08 4.43 -1.61
N THR A 51 -5.28 3.20 -1.18
CA THR A 51 -6.40 2.84 -0.29
C THR A 51 -6.47 3.66 1.01
N PRO A 52 -5.37 3.89 1.77
CA PRO A 52 -5.37 4.76 2.94
C PRO A 52 -5.83 6.19 2.65
N PHE A 53 -5.53 6.70 1.45
CA PHE A 53 -5.96 8.02 1.03
C PHE A 53 -7.47 8.08 0.79
N TYR A 54 -8.06 7.08 0.12
CA TYR A 54 -9.51 6.99 -0.02
C TYR A 54 -10.22 6.90 1.34
N PHE A 55 -9.66 6.12 2.27
CA PHE A 55 -10.17 6.04 3.62
C PHE A 55 -10.11 7.39 4.35
N SER A 56 -9.01 8.13 4.18
CA SER A 56 -8.86 9.49 4.74
C SER A 56 -9.87 10.47 4.15
N ILE A 57 -10.12 10.45 2.83
CA ILE A 57 -11.15 11.28 2.19
C ILE A 57 -12.54 10.92 2.70
N PHE A 58 -12.88 9.63 2.74
CA PHE A 58 -14.17 9.18 3.25
C PHE A 58 -14.40 9.66 4.69
N ARG A 59 -13.40 9.53 5.55
CA ARG A 59 -13.44 10.03 6.93
C ARG A 59 -13.53 11.54 6.99
N PHE A 60 -12.85 12.26 6.10
CA PHE A 60 -12.93 13.72 6.02
C PHE A 60 -14.37 14.18 5.77
N TYR A 61 -15.06 13.62 4.76
CA TYR A 61 -16.46 13.93 4.48
C TYR A 61 -17.37 13.60 5.68
N LYS A 62 -17.23 12.41 6.25
CA LYS A 62 -18.09 11.97 7.35
C LYS A 62 -17.86 12.76 8.64
N ILE A 63 -16.61 13.11 8.97
CA ILE A 63 -16.27 13.73 10.28
C ILE A 63 -16.29 15.26 10.20
N LEU A 64 -15.73 15.87 9.16
CA LEU A 64 -15.69 17.33 9.06
C LEU A 64 -16.97 17.90 8.46
N LEU A 65 -17.47 17.31 7.37
CA LEU A 65 -18.64 17.83 6.65
C LEU A 65 -19.96 17.25 7.18
N ASN A 66 -19.92 16.21 8.03
CA ASN A 66 -21.11 15.49 8.52
C ASN A 66 -22.04 15.06 7.38
N LYS A 67 -21.46 14.70 6.23
CA LYS A 67 -22.16 14.30 5.00
C LYS A 67 -21.53 13.03 4.46
N ASN A 68 -22.31 12.26 3.72
CA ASN A 68 -21.77 11.17 2.92
C ASN A 68 -20.84 11.75 1.84
N PRO A 69 -19.75 11.06 1.48
CA PRO A 69 -18.88 11.50 0.40
C PRO A 69 -19.67 11.59 -0.90
N HIS A 70 -19.47 12.67 -1.64
CA HIS A 70 -20.13 12.84 -2.93
C HIS A 70 -19.56 11.83 -3.92
N ILE A 71 -20.41 10.95 -4.46
CA ILE A 71 -19.97 9.84 -5.33
C ILE A 71 -19.13 10.32 -6.51
N THR A 72 -19.52 11.44 -7.13
CA THR A 72 -18.78 12.04 -8.26
C THR A 72 -17.36 12.46 -7.87
N VAL A 73 -17.16 12.99 -6.66
CA VAL A 73 -15.83 13.39 -6.19
C VAL A 73 -14.96 12.15 -5.97
N SER A 74 -15.52 11.10 -5.34
CA SER A 74 -14.81 9.83 -5.17
C SER A 74 -14.40 9.20 -6.50
N VAL A 75 -15.30 9.21 -7.49
CA VAL A 75 -15.03 8.69 -8.84
C VAL A 75 -13.95 9.52 -9.54
N ILE A 76 -14.01 10.85 -9.48
CA ILE A 76 -12.97 11.73 -10.05
C ILE A 76 -11.61 11.45 -9.40
N ILE A 77 -11.55 11.37 -8.08
CA ILE A 77 -10.30 11.08 -7.36
C ILE A 77 -9.77 9.72 -7.78
N MET A 78 -10.63 8.71 -7.88
CA MET A 78 -10.25 7.37 -8.33
C MET A 78 -9.71 7.36 -9.77
N PHE A 79 -10.31 8.13 -10.68
CA PHE A 79 -9.78 8.28 -12.04
C PHE A 79 -8.42 8.98 -12.06
N ILE A 80 -8.22 10.01 -11.23
CA ILE A 80 -6.93 10.70 -11.15
C ILE A 80 -5.84 9.77 -10.61
N THR A 81 -6.13 9.01 -9.57
CA THR A 81 -5.13 8.16 -8.90
C THR A 81 -4.92 6.80 -9.57
N LEU A 82 -5.94 6.22 -10.20
CA LEU A 82 -5.85 4.90 -10.87
C LEU A 82 -5.77 4.98 -12.40
N GLY A 83 -6.18 6.08 -13.01
CA GLY A 83 -6.14 6.25 -14.47
C GLY A 83 -4.76 5.98 -15.07
N PRO A 84 -3.67 6.58 -14.54
CA PRO A 84 -2.32 6.36 -15.07
C PRO A 84 -1.88 4.90 -14.98
N ILE A 85 -2.12 4.22 -13.86
CA ILE A 85 -1.75 2.80 -13.70
C ILE A 85 -2.57 1.90 -14.61
N THR A 86 -3.88 2.15 -14.75
CA THR A 86 -4.75 1.39 -15.66
C THR A 86 -4.30 1.58 -17.11
N TYR A 87 -3.93 2.79 -17.50
CA TYR A 87 -3.40 3.09 -18.84
C TYR A 87 -2.13 2.28 -19.15
N ILE A 88 -1.17 2.30 -18.23
CA ILE A 88 0.09 1.53 -18.34
C ILE A 88 -0.19 0.03 -18.42
N MET A 89 -1.06 -0.48 -17.55
CA MET A 89 -1.44 -1.90 -17.52
C MET A 89 -2.09 -2.33 -18.83
N ILE A 90 -3.02 -1.56 -19.40
CA ILE A 90 -3.66 -1.91 -20.67
C ILE A 90 -2.61 -2.09 -21.78
N GLY A 91 -1.65 -1.18 -21.90
CA GLY A 91 -0.57 -1.30 -22.88
C GLY A 91 0.29 -2.56 -22.70
N GLN A 92 0.62 -2.90 -21.45
CA GLN A 92 1.45 -4.06 -21.10
C GLN A 92 0.72 -5.40 -21.22
N PHE A 93 -0.57 -5.47 -20.87
CA PHE A 93 -1.32 -6.74 -20.85
C PHE A 93 -1.79 -7.16 -22.23
N PHE A 94 -2.23 -6.20 -23.04
CA PHE A 94 -2.73 -6.43 -24.40
C PHE A 94 -1.64 -6.34 -25.47
N ASP A 95 -0.37 -6.22 -25.06
CA ASP A 95 0.79 -6.14 -25.96
C ASP A 95 0.66 -5.06 -27.06
N ILE A 96 0.11 -3.89 -26.71
CA ILE A 96 -0.13 -2.81 -27.68
C ILE A 96 1.18 -2.04 -27.92
N ASN A 97 1.72 -2.13 -29.14
CA ASN A 97 2.96 -1.47 -29.55
C ASN A 97 4.13 -1.71 -28.57
N THR A 98 4.37 -2.96 -28.20
CA THR A 98 5.32 -3.27 -27.13
C THR A 98 6.78 -3.31 -27.58
N TYR A 99 7.67 -2.94 -26.66
CA TYR A 99 9.10 -3.15 -26.76
C TYR A 99 9.64 -3.74 -25.46
N TYR A 100 10.76 -4.45 -25.56
CA TYR A 100 11.34 -5.20 -24.45
C TYR A 100 12.61 -4.50 -23.96
N LEU A 101 12.69 -4.24 -22.66
CA LEU A 101 13.92 -3.77 -22.02
C LEU A 101 14.52 -4.90 -21.17
N PRO A 102 15.85 -5.08 -21.17
CA PRO A 102 16.47 -6.11 -20.37
C PRO A 102 16.21 -5.86 -18.88
N LYS A 103 15.81 -6.91 -18.17
CA LYS A 103 15.53 -6.87 -16.72
C LYS A 103 16.02 -8.14 -16.05
N SER A 104 16.57 -7.97 -14.84
CA SER A 104 16.96 -9.08 -13.99
C SER A 104 15.76 -9.99 -13.65
N GLY A 105 16.01 -11.29 -13.47
CA GLY A 105 14.98 -12.27 -13.15
C GLY A 105 14.19 -12.78 -14.36
N CYS A 106 13.37 -11.93 -15.00
CA CYS A 106 12.54 -12.34 -16.15
C CYS A 106 13.29 -12.29 -17.50
N GLY A 107 14.50 -11.74 -17.53
CA GLY A 107 15.27 -11.49 -18.75
C GLY A 107 14.88 -10.18 -19.43
N TYR A 108 13.58 -9.94 -19.58
CA TYR A 108 13.04 -8.70 -20.14
C TYR A 108 11.83 -8.19 -19.35
N GLU A 109 11.52 -6.91 -19.52
CA GLU A 109 10.28 -6.27 -19.08
C GLU A 109 9.58 -5.63 -20.29
N ILE A 110 8.25 -5.71 -20.29
CA ILE A 110 7.41 -5.22 -21.38
C ILE A 110 7.07 -3.76 -21.11
N PHE A 111 7.38 -2.92 -22.09
CA PHE A 111 6.94 -1.52 -22.15
C PHE A 111 6.07 -1.33 -23.38
N SER A 112 5.24 -0.29 -23.38
CA SER A 112 4.38 0.05 -24.51
C SER A 112 4.79 1.38 -25.11
N GLY A 113 4.81 1.45 -26.44
CA GLY A 113 4.99 2.67 -27.23
C GLY A 113 3.69 3.41 -27.47
N LEU A 114 2.69 3.24 -26.61
CA LEU A 114 1.48 4.05 -26.61
C LEU A 114 1.82 5.54 -26.40
N PRO A 115 1.06 6.47 -27.03
CA PRO A 115 1.27 7.89 -26.80
C PRO A 115 1.06 8.21 -25.32
N PHE A 116 1.89 9.06 -24.73
CA PHE A 116 1.83 9.40 -23.30
C PHE A 116 2.24 8.31 -22.30
N TYR A 117 2.70 7.13 -22.73
CA TYR A 117 3.06 6.05 -21.80
C TYR A 117 4.11 6.49 -20.76
N GLU A 118 5.17 7.15 -21.20
CA GLU A 118 6.24 7.62 -20.31
C GLU A 118 5.75 8.73 -19.38
N GLN A 119 4.93 9.65 -19.89
CA GLN A 119 4.29 10.69 -19.09
C GLN A 119 3.35 10.08 -18.03
N SER A 120 2.57 9.07 -18.39
CA SER A 120 1.73 8.32 -17.45
C SER A 120 2.55 7.60 -16.39
N LEU A 121 3.72 7.05 -16.75
CA LEU A 121 4.63 6.42 -15.79
C LEU A 121 5.14 7.44 -14.77
N TYR A 122 5.62 8.60 -15.20
CA TYR A 122 6.07 9.67 -14.29
C TYR A 122 4.93 10.24 -13.44
N LEU A 123 3.74 10.41 -14.03
CA LEU A 123 2.55 10.84 -13.30
C LEU A 123 2.16 9.82 -12.24
N ASN A 124 2.19 8.52 -12.57
CA ASN A 124 1.92 7.45 -11.63
C ASN A 124 2.89 7.49 -10.45
N MET A 125 4.19 7.64 -10.71
CA MET A 125 5.20 7.76 -9.65
C MET A 125 5.01 8.99 -8.77
N SER A 126 4.64 10.12 -9.39
CA SER A 126 4.35 11.35 -8.67
C SER A 126 3.13 11.19 -7.77
N ILE A 127 2.07 10.52 -8.24
CA ILE A 127 0.88 10.19 -7.45
C ILE A 127 1.26 9.30 -6.27
N VAL A 128 1.97 8.20 -6.52
CA VAL A 128 2.44 7.27 -5.48
C VAL A 128 3.23 7.98 -4.40
N PHE A 129 4.07 8.94 -4.77
CA PHE A 129 4.84 9.75 -3.83
C PHE A 129 3.98 10.75 -3.04
N ILE A 130 3.09 11.48 -3.71
CA ILE A 130 2.31 12.58 -3.11
C ILE A 130 1.15 12.07 -2.25
N VAL A 131 0.52 10.96 -2.64
CA VAL A 131 -0.69 10.42 -1.99
C VAL A 131 -0.50 10.13 -0.49
N PRO A 132 0.61 9.51 -0.04
CA PRO A 132 0.90 9.34 1.39
C PRO A 132 0.94 10.66 2.17
N PHE A 133 1.52 11.72 1.60
CA PHE A 133 1.55 13.05 2.24
C PHE A 133 0.15 13.65 2.36
N LEU A 134 -0.65 13.59 1.30
CA LEU A 134 -2.03 14.08 1.32
C LEU A 134 -2.87 13.30 2.35
N SER A 135 -2.70 11.97 2.42
CA SER A 135 -3.33 11.12 3.43
C SER A 135 -2.97 11.57 4.85
N LEU A 136 -1.70 11.86 5.12
CA LEU A 136 -1.24 12.36 6.42
C LEU A 136 -1.83 13.72 6.78
N ILE A 137 -1.82 14.67 5.84
CA ILE A 137 -2.37 16.02 6.05
C ILE A 137 -3.86 15.93 6.36
N ILE A 138 -4.63 15.18 5.56
CA ILE A 138 -6.07 15.00 5.76
C ILE A 138 -6.34 14.33 7.12
N ASN A 139 -5.62 13.25 7.44
CA ASN A 139 -5.79 12.51 8.69
C ASN A 139 -5.42 13.38 9.92
N TYR A 140 -4.41 14.25 9.81
CA TYR A 140 -4.07 15.23 10.83
C TYR A 140 -5.16 16.28 11.04
N GLN A 141 -5.73 16.83 9.96
CA GLN A 141 -6.84 17.78 10.04
C GLN A 141 -8.09 17.17 10.67
N ILE A 142 -8.41 15.91 10.30
CA ILE A 142 -9.48 15.12 10.94
C ILE A 142 -9.21 15.01 12.45
N TYR A 143 -8.02 14.56 12.84
CA TYR A 143 -7.66 14.36 14.24
C TYR A 143 -7.76 15.66 15.05
N LYS A 144 -7.20 16.76 14.54
CA LYS A 144 -7.28 18.09 15.16
C LYS A 144 -8.73 18.54 15.35
N THR A 145 -9.58 18.33 14.35
CA THR A 145 -11.00 18.69 14.40
C THR A 145 -11.75 17.84 15.43
N VAL A 146 -11.48 16.53 15.47
CA VAL A 146 -12.10 15.61 16.43
C VAL A 146 -11.74 15.98 17.86
N ILE A 147 -10.47 16.27 18.17
CA ILE A 147 -10.06 16.68 19.52
C ILE A 147 -10.78 17.96 19.95
N LYS A 148 -10.92 18.93 19.04
CA LYS A 148 -11.60 20.20 19.35
C LYS A 148 -13.10 20.02 19.59
N LYS A 149 -13.78 19.16 18.82
CA LYS A 149 -15.23 18.96 18.90
C LYS A 149 -15.65 17.96 19.98
N THR A 150 -14.80 16.99 20.32
CA THR A 150 -15.17 15.93 21.26
C THR A 150 -14.99 16.43 22.70
N SER A 151 -16.07 16.44 23.47
CA SER A 151 -15.99 16.77 24.91
C SER A 151 -15.09 15.77 25.64
N LYS A 152 -14.35 16.25 26.66
CA LYS A 152 -13.47 15.42 27.48
C LYS A 152 -14.19 14.22 28.13
N LEU A 153 -15.52 14.30 28.26
CA LEU A 153 -16.37 13.25 28.84
C LEU A 153 -16.42 11.97 28.01
N ASN A 154 -16.19 12.03 26.68
CA ASN A 154 -16.23 10.86 25.80
C ASN A 154 -14.84 10.26 25.56
N ALA A 155 -14.18 9.82 26.63
CA ALA A 155 -12.82 9.28 26.60
C ALA A 155 -12.65 8.07 25.65
N THR A 156 -13.65 7.18 25.58
CA THR A 156 -13.65 5.99 24.71
C THR A 156 -13.60 6.37 23.24
N ARG A 157 -14.49 7.26 22.80
CA ARG A 157 -14.55 7.76 21.42
C ARG A 157 -13.27 8.49 21.04
N LEU A 158 -12.70 9.28 21.94
CA LEU A 158 -11.41 9.95 21.71
C LEU A 158 -10.27 8.95 21.53
N ALA A 159 -10.24 7.87 22.33
CA ALA A 159 -9.24 6.82 22.21
C ALA A 159 -9.34 6.07 20.87
N GLU A 160 -10.55 5.79 20.38
CA GLU A 160 -10.77 5.18 19.06
C GLU A 160 -10.26 6.07 17.92
N HIS A 161 -10.62 7.35 17.92
CA HIS A 161 -10.14 8.29 16.90
C HIS A 161 -8.62 8.48 16.96
N LYS A 162 -8.01 8.46 18.15
CA LYS A 162 -6.57 8.50 18.34
C LYS A 162 -5.89 7.25 17.78
N SER A 163 -6.45 6.07 18.04
CA SER A 163 -5.98 4.80 17.47
C SER A 163 -6.02 4.82 15.94
N LEU A 164 -7.16 5.23 15.36
CA LEU A 164 -7.31 5.37 13.91
C LEU A 164 -6.34 6.38 13.31
N PHE A 165 -6.09 7.50 14.01
CA PHE A 165 -5.10 8.47 13.57
C PHE A 165 -3.71 7.84 13.50
N TYR A 166 -3.25 7.16 14.55
CA TYR A 166 -1.94 6.50 14.55
C TYR A 166 -1.87 5.38 13.50
N GLY A 167 -2.92 4.59 13.33
CA GLY A 167 -2.99 3.54 12.32
C GLY A 167 -2.76 4.08 10.91
N VAL A 168 -3.52 5.12 10.52
CA VAL A 168 -3.37 5.76 9.19
C VAL A 168 -2.02 6.47 9.06
N THR A 169 -1.51 7.08 10.13
CA THR A 169 -0.20 7.74 10.13
C THR A 169 0.93 6.75 9.90
N VAL A 170 0.93 5.62 10.60
CA VAL A 170 1.88 4.51 10.39
C VAL A 170 1.75 3.96 8.96
N GLN A 171 0.51 3.70 8.52
CA GLN A 171 0.23 3.20 7.17
C GLN A 171 0.68 4.15 6.05
N SER A 172 0.75 5.46 6.32
CA SER A 172 1.17 6.43 5.31
C SER A 172 2.68 6.72 5.41
N MET A 173 3.25 6.81 6.62
CA MET A 173 4.67 7.13 6.83
C MET A 173 5.61 5.97 6.47
N PHE A 174 5.26 4.73 6.80
CA PHE A 174 6.16 3.59 6.52
C PHE A 174 6.36 3.36 5.02
N PRO A 175 5.29 3.27 4.19
CA PRO A 175 5.48 3.20 2.75
C PRO A 175 6.25 4.38 2.22
N LEU A 176 6.00 5.61 2.71
CA LEU A 176 6.74 6.80 2.27
C LEU A 176 8.26 6.62 2.41
N PHE A 177 8.76 6.29 3.59
CA PHE A 177 10.21 6.16 3.81
C PHE A 177 10.83 4.99 3.05
N CYS A 178 10.14 3.85 2.99
CA CYS A 178 10.67 2.66 2.32
C CYS A 178 10.53 2.71 0.79
N GLN A 179 9.65 3.56 0.27
CA GLN A 179 9.41 3.70 -1.17
C GLN A 179 10.29 4.77 -1.82
N ILE A 180 10.84 5.73 -1.07
CA ILE A 180 11.78 6.73 -1.60
C ILE A 180 12.93 6.09 -2.38
N PRO A 181 13.66 5.08 -1.87
CA PRO A 181 14.71 4.41 -2.64
C PRO A 181 14.20 3.81 -3.95
N ALA A 182 13.02 3.19 -3.93
CA ALA A 182 12.40 2.61 -5.12
C ALA A 182 12.00 3.67 -6.14
N ILE A 183 11.45 4.80 -5.71
CA ILE A 183 11.10 5.91 -6.59
C ILE A 183 12.36 6.49 -7.23
N ILE A 184 13.40 6.76 -6.45
CA ILE A 184 14.68 7.27 -6.97
C ILE A 184 15.28 6.29 -7.99
N PHE A 185 15.28 5.00 -7.67
CA PHE A 185 15.76 3.96 -8.57
C PHE A 185 14.98 3.95 -9.89
N ILE A 186 13.65 4.05 -9.84
CA ILE A 186 12.84 4.02 -11.08
C ILE A 186 13.01 5.30 -11.89
N PHE A 187 13.16 6.47 -11.26
CA PHE A 187 13.54 7.69 -11.97
C PHE A 187 14.91 7.57 -12.64
N ALA A 188 15.90 7.03 -11.93
CA ALA A 188 17.22 6.78 -12.48
C ALA A 188 17.15 5.81 -13.67
N PHE A 189 16.45 4.69 -13.51
CA PHE A 189 16.24 3.69 -14.55
C PHE A 189 15.49 4.23 -15.77
N ALA A 190 14.43 5.03 -15.56
CA ALA A 190 13.69 5.66 -16.66
C ALA A 190 14.59 6.60 -17.48
N LYS A 191 15.51 7.30 -16.81
CA LYS A 191 16.47 8.21 -17.44
C LYS A 191 17.62 7.48 -18.15
N THR A 192 18.23 6.48 -17.53
CA THR A 192 19.44 5.80 -18.07
C THR A 192 19.12 4.61 -18.96
N ARG A 193 17.93 4.02 -18.81
CA ARG A 193 17.52 2.74 -19.42
C ARG A 193 18.49 1.58 -19.11
N SER A 194 19.25 1.71 -18.03
CA SER A 194 20.16 0.70 -17.51
C SER A 194 19.87 0.44 -16.04
N SER A 195 19.75 -0.83 -15.66
CA SER A 195 19.60 -1.25 -14.27
C SER A 195 20.89 -1.91 -13.78
N VAL A 196 21.29 -1.56 -12.56
CA VAL A 196 22.33 -2.27 -11.81
C VAL A 196 21.62 -3.22 -10.86
N ASN A 197 21.81 -4.52 -11.08
CA ASN A 197 21.04 -5.58 -10.41
C ASN A 197 21.19 -5.54 -8.88
N GLU A 198 22.39 -5.24 -8.40
CA GLU A 198 22.71 -5.13 -6.98
C GLU A 198 21.89 -4.02 -6.29
N ILE A 199 21.77 -2.87 -6.96
CA ILE A 199 20.98 -1.74 -6.47
C ILE A 199 19.50 -2.11 -6.46
N GLU A 200 19.01 -2.75 -7.53
CA GLU A 200 17.61 -3.20 -7.64
C GLU A 200 17.24 -4.16 -6.49
N ILE A 201 18.11 -5.13 -6.17
CA ILE A 201 17.90 -6.08 -5.08
C ILE A 201 17.80 -5.35 -3.73
N ILE A 202 18.73 -4.44 -3.44
CA ILE A 202 18.72 -3.67 -2.18
C ILE A 202 17.43 -2.85 -2.07
N VAL A 203 17.08 -2.15 -3.15
CA VAL A 203 15.85 -1.34 -3.23
C VAL A 203 14.61 -2.21 -3.00
N HIS A 204 14.54 -3.39 -3.62
CA HIS A 204 13.45 -4.33 -3.41
C HIS A 204 13.38 -4.82 -1.96
N ILE A 205 14.51 -5.16 -1.33
CA ILE A 205 14.53 -5.55 0.09
C ILE A 205 13.92 -4.45 0.96
N PHE A 206 14.38 -3.20 0.83
CA PHE A 206 13.83 -2.08 1.60
C PHE A 206 12.35 -1.86 1.33
N TYR A 207 11.95 -1.92 0.06
CA TYR A 207 10.56 -1.73 -0.34
C TYR A 207 9.64 -2.80 0.25
N TYR A 208 9.94 -4.08 0.03
CA TYR A 208 9.14 -5.19 0.53
C TYR A 208 9.16 -5.29 2.07
N PHE A 209 10.31 -5.04 2.68
CA PHE A 209 10.42 -5.00 4.13
C PHE A 209 9.54 -3.88 4.73
N GLY A 210 9.57 -2.69 4.12
CA GLY A 210 8.72 -1.57 4.51
C GLY A 210 7.22 -1.87 4.40
N HIS A 211 6.81 -2.50 3.30
CA HIS A 211 5.44 -2.97 3.13
C HIS A 211 5.05 -4.03 4.16
N GLY A 212 5.93 -4.99 4.45
CA GLY A 212 5.74 -6.01 5.49
C GLY A 212 5.56 -5.40 6.87
N LEU A 213 6.43 -4.46 7.26
CA LEU A 213 6.32 -3.72 8.52
C LEU A 213 5.02 -2.89 8.57
N CYS A 214 4.64 -2.24 7.48
CA CYS A 214 3.39 -1.49 7.40
C CYS A 214 2.18 -2.38 7.68
N ILE A 215 2.11 -3.57 7.07
CA ILE A 215 1.04 -4.56 7.33
C ILE A 215 1.08 -5.01 8.79
N PHE A 216 2.26 -5.39 9.29
CA PHE A 216 2.45 -5.85 10.66
C PHE A 216 1.97 -4.80 11.67
N PHE A 217 2.45 -3.56 11.56
CA PHE A 217 2.03 -2.48 12.45
C PHE A 217 0.56 -2.11 12.27
N SER A 218 -0.01 -2.24 11.07
CA SER A 218 -1.45 -2.04 10.87
C SER A 218 -2.29 -3.02 11.68
N VAL A 219 -1.93 -4.30 11.66
CA VAL A 219 -2.62 -5.36 12.42
C VAL A 219 -2.43 -5.18 13.93
N VAL A 220 -1.24 -4.74 14.35
CA VAL A 220 -0.95 -4.48 15.77
C VAL A 220 -1.67 -3.23 16.26
N MET A 221 -1.66 -2.12 15.52
CA MET A 221 -2.16 -0.83 16.01
C MET A 221 -3.67 -0.65 15.83
N ILE A 222 -4.26 -1.20 14.77
CA ILE A 222 -5.68 -0.97 14.45
C ILE A 222 -6.53 -2.12 15.01
N LYS A 223 -7.19 -1.86 16.15
CA LYS A 223 -8.04 -2.84 16.84
C LYS A 223 -9.11 -3.43 15.91
N GLU A 224 -9.72 -2.61 15.06
CA GLU A 224 -10.76 -3.01 14.13
C GLU A 224 -10.24 -3.98 13.07
N PHE A 225 -9.01 -3.80 12.58
CA PHE A 225 -8.36 -4.75 11.68
C PHE A 225 -8.11 -6.09 12.36
N ARG A 226 -7.60 -6.05 13.60
CA ARG A 226 -7.38 -7.26 14.38
C ARG A 226 -8.70 -8.00 14.59
N ILE A 227 -9.77 -7.29 14.95
CA ILE A 227 -11.11 -7.87 15.12
C ILE A 227 -11.62 -8.45 13.79
N MET A 228 -11.44 -7.74 12.68
CA MET A 228 -11.82 -8.21 11.35
C MET A 228 -11.11 -9.52 11.01
N ILE A 229 -9.79 -9.57 11.15
CA ILE A 229 -8.99 -10.77 10.92
C ILE A 229 -9.43 -11.92 11.83
N LEU A 230 -9.62 -11.67 13.13
CA LEU A 230 -10.07 -12.71 14.07
C LEU A 230 -11.49 -13.22 13.77
N ASN A 231 -12.35 -12.37 13.22
CA ASN A 231 -13.69 -12.77 12.75
C ASN A 231 -13.59 -13.59 11.46
N ASP A 232 -12.78 -13.16 10.50
CA ASP A 232 -12.58 -13.83 9.21
C ASP A 232 -12.04 -15.25 9.41
N PHE A 233 -11.11 -15.43 10.35
CA PHE A 233 -10.59 -16.75 10.73
C PHE A 233 -11.47 -17.51 11.74
N LYS A 234 -12.62 -16.96 12.16
CA LYS A 234 -13.52 -17.53 13.19
C LYS A 234 -12.83 -17.84 14.54
N ILE A 235 -11.65 -17.28 14.79
CA ILE A 235 -10.85 -17.49 16.02
C ILE A 235 -11.47 -16.74 17.20
N ARG A 236 -12.29 -15.71 16.96
CA ARG A 236 -12.89 -14.88 18.02
C ARG A 236 -13.66 -15.70 19.08
N LYS A 237 -14.23 -16.86 18.72
CA LYS A 237 -14.89 -17.74 19.70
C LYS A 237 -13.94 -18.25 20.79
N TYR A 238 -12.64 -18.34 20.50
CA TYR A 238 -11.63 -18.90 21.38
C TYR A 238 -10.84 -17.84 22.15
N ILE A 239 -10.81 -16.59 21.65
CA ILE A 239 -10.10 -15.49 22.31
C ILE A 239 -11.13 -14.62 23.04
N ASN A 240 -11.21 -14.79 24.35
CA ASN A 240 -12.00 -13.89 25.19
C ASN A 240 -11.54 -12.43 24.96
N PRO A 241 -12.45 -11.49 24.61
CA PRO A 241 -12.06 -10.13 24.25
C PRO A 241 -11.30 -9.40 25.37
N LEU A 242 -11.51 -9.80 26.63
CA LEU A 242 -10.81 -9.28 27.81
C LEU A 242 -9.32 -9.66 27.87
N GLN A 243 -8.91 -10.86 27.43
CA GLN A 243 -7.50 -11.26 27.48
C GLN A 243 -6.63 -10.54 26.44
N SER A 244 -7.20 -10.22 25.26
CA SER A 244 -6.47 -9.47 24.24
C SER A 244 -6.16 -8.01 24.63
N ILE A 245 -6.99 -7.44 25.50
CA ILE A 245 -6.83 -6.08 26.02
C ILE A 245 -5.88 -6.09 27.23
N SER A 246 -5.99 -7.07 28.14
CA SER A 246 -5.09 -7.17 29.28
C SER A 246 -3.64 -7.43 28.85
N PHE A 247 -3.38 -8.26 27.84
CA PHE A 247 -2.01 -8.55 27.42
C PHE A 247 -1.24 -7.30 26.93
N PHE A 248 -1.93 -6.32 26.33
CA PHE A 248 -1.29 -5.07 25.86
C PHE A 248 -1.46 -3.88 26.82
N MET A 249 -2.57 -3.78 27.57
CA MET A 249 -2.69 -2.75 28.61
C MET A 249 -1.77 -3.03 29.80
N TYR A 250 -1.49 -4.30 30.11
CA TYR A 250 -0.52 -4.64 31.15
C TYR A 250 0.87 -4.08 30.80
N ASN A 251 1.23 -4.06 29.53
CA ASN A 251 2.49 -3.44 29.10
C ASN A 251 2.45 -1.91 29.15
N LYS A 252 1.28 -1.29 28.89
CA LYS A 252 1.15 0.18 28.89
C LYS A 252 1.08 0.79 30.30
N ASN A 253 0.60 0.04 31.29
CA ASN A 253 0.60 0.53 32.67
C ASN A 253 1.98 0.40 33.34
N ASN A 254 2.86 -0.50 32.89
CA ASN A 254 4.24 -0.53 33.39
C ASN A 254 5.08 0.67 32.91
N ASP A 255 4.79 1.22 31.72
CA ASP A 255 5.49 2.41 31.22
C ASP A 255 5.04 3.73 31.87
N ARG A 256 3.99 3.72 32.72
CA ARG A 256 3.53 4.92 33.44
C ARG A 256 3.93 4.96 34.91
N THR A 257 4.76 4.03 35.37
CA THR A 257 5.21 4.00 36.77
C THR A 257 6.69 4.35 36.95
N ILE A 258 7.37 4.89 35.93
CA ILE A 258 8.80 5.34 36.03
C ILE A 258 8.98 6.81 35.58
N LEU A 259 7.96 7.65 35.71
CA LEU A 259 8.07 9.12 35.63
C LEU A 259 7.21 9.73 36.73
#